data_AF-A0A258L5I5-F1
#
_entry.id   AF-A0A258L5I5-F1
#
_cell.length_a   1.000
_cell.length_b   1.000
_cell.length_c   1.000
_cell.angle_alpha   90.00
_cell.angle_beta   90.00
_cell.angle_gamma   90.00
#
_symmetry.space_group_name_H-M   'P 1'
#
loop_
_entity.id
_entity.type
_entity.pdbx_description
1 polymer ?
#
loop_
_entity_poly.entity_id
_entity_poly.type
_entity_poly.pdbx_seq_one_letter_code
_entity_poly.pdbx_strand_id
1 'polypeptide(L)'
;MRNRRDETMQRGPVTPVSQLLRVIFGCIVVAASVICMTIAAAGMARFAVANGILQPLAYAVSIVLEIAVVVLPAVIKALGARRNIFLRLLLLVSWLLLATFGCLATHATLSLYLATVEHRGAAEVERRGAVSDELARIEAMRQRLSSPQIPRPSRFIREALAAESVPPAVWRNSTECRQIADRSYFQRACAKVVELRRELAAAEEFERLSAEARELRRRQSDMRIAAPTDRLTDAFTATIGRFVPIDGRAGIALILTVALQLISWVGWPVLMSLRDDQTEPVPVPSRVQTTAVKPPTSGTEAESSRLTLPPSVPDPAPSDGRGQSDVSPQRSSLTGSDLKAEGGRKRAHDPRQARGSMLAHPGRDDQSGQVGRYINERLKPSPSACVAASDMLDDYREWCTRQRIEPLSQRKLGEELSLRNHKRKKSAGYIFYCDVQFVSSPSLPESINANHIAQQATV
;
A
#
# COMPACT_ATOMS: atom_id res chain seq x y z
N MET A 1 -37.52 -59.32 -16.79
CA MET A 1 -37.55 -59.01 -15.34
C MET A 1 -36.12 -59.00 -14.82
N ARG A 2 -35.62 -57.91 -14.21
CA ARG A 2 -34.31 -57.87 -13.54
C ARG A 2 -34.54 -57.78 -12.04
N ASN A 3 -34.01 -58.74 -11.30
CA ASN A 3 -34.19 -58.83 -9.86
C ASN A 3 -33.33 -57.76 -9.19
N ARG A 4 -33.96 -56.67 -8.72
CA ARG A 4 -33.28 -55.58 -8.01
C ARG A 4 -33.06 -56.06 -6.59
N ARG A 5 -31.84 -56.48 -6.25
CA ARG A 5 -31.50 -56.86 -4.86
C ARG A 5 -31.60 -55.61 -4.00
N ASP A 6 -32.44 -55.66 -2.98
CA ASP A 6 -32.53 -54.63 -1.95
C ASP A 6 -31.31 -54.75 -1.03
N GLU A 7 -30.21 -54.09 -1.42
CA GLU A 7 -29.09 -53.82 -0.53
C GLU A 7 -29.48 -52.70 0.43
N THR A 8 -30.29 -53.06 1.43
CA THR A 8 -30.58 -52.24 2.60
C THR A 8 -29.34 -52.15 3.49
N MET A 9 -28.32 -51.42 3.02
CA MET A 9 -27.18 -51.00 3.85
C MET A 9 -27.73 -50.26 5.08
N GLN A 10 -27.72 -50.94 6.23
CA GLN A 10 -27.99 -50.32 7.52
C GLN A 10 -26.94 -49.23 7.76
N ARG A 11 -27.34 -47.96 7.58
CA ARG A 11 -26.54 -46.82 8.03
C ARG A 11 -26.39 -46.95 9.54
N GLY A 12 -25.15 -47.17 10.00
CA GLY A 12 -24.85 -47.27 11.43
C GLY A 12 -25.24 -46.00 12.21
N PRO A 13 -25.44 -46.10 13.53
CA PRO A 13 -25.89 -44.97 14.34
C PRO A 13 -24.93 -43.79 14.23
N VAL A 14 -25.50 -42.62 13.89
CA VAL A 14 -24.76 -41.36 13.73
C VAL A 14 -24.15 -40.97 15.07
N THR A 15 -22.81 -40.99 15.18
CA THR A 15 -22.12 -40.70 16.45
C THR A 15 -22.28 -39.23 16.85
N PRO A 16 -22.39 -38.89 18.15
CA PRO A 16 -22.60 -37.51 18.61
C PRO A 16 -21.47 -36.57 18.17
N VAL A 17 -20.24 -37.09 18.03
CA VAL A 17 -19.09 -36.36 17.48
C VAL A 17 -19.37 -35.83 16.06
N SER A 18 -20.03 -36.63 15.22
CA SER A 18 -20.36 -36.23 13.84
C SER A 18 -21.46 -35.17 13.78
N GLN A 19 -22.39 -35.14 14.75
CA GLN A 19 -23.37 -34.06 14.87
C GLN A 19 -22.70 -32.74 15.30
N LEU A 20 -21.85 -32.79 16.33
CA LEU A 20 -21.10 -31.61 16.81
C LEU A 20 -20.25 -31.01 15.69
N LEU A 21 -19.53 -31.84 14.92
CA LEU A 21 -18.68 -31.39 13.81
C LEU A 21 -19.51 -30.76 12.67
N ARG A 22 -20.71 -31.27 12.38
CA ARG A 22 -21.65 -30.64 11.43
C ARG A 22 -22.15 -29.28 11.92
N VAL A 23 -22.45 -29.13 13.21
CA VAL A 23 -22.87 -27.84 13.80
C VAL A 23 -21.73 -26.83 13.72
N ILE A 24 -20.51 -27.20 14.15
CA ILE A 24 -19.33 -26.33 14.07
C ILE A 24 -19.06 -25.90 12.63
N PHE A 25 -19.06 -26.84 11.68
CA PHE A 25 -18.88 -26.52 10.27
C PHE A 25 -19.96 -25.58 9.74
N GLY A 26 -21.23 -25.82 10.10
CA GLY A 26 -22.34 -24.93 9.75
C GLY A 26 -22.18 -23.52 10.29
N CYS A 27 -21.76 -23.37 11.55
CA CYS A 27 -21.46 -22.07 12.15
C CYS A 27 -20.31 -21.35 11.44
N ILE A 28 -19.24 -22.06 11.08
CA ILE A 28 -18.10 -21.50 10.33
C ILE A 28 -18.56 -21.02 8.95
N VAL A 29 -19.35 -21.81 8.21
CA VAL A 29 -19.87 -21.42 6.90
C VAL A 29 -20.80 -20.20 6.99
N VAL A 30 -21.71 -20.16 7.96
CA VAL A 30 -22.59 -18.99 8.17
C VAL A 30 -21.77 -17.74 8.53
N ALA A 31 -20.79 -17.85 9.43
CA ALA A 31 -19.92 -16.72 9.78
C ALA A 31 -19.09 -16.23 8.59
N ALA A 32 -18.51 -17.15 7.80
CA ALA A 32 -17.77 -16.82 6.60
C ALA A 32 -18.66 -16.14 5.54
N SER A 33 -19.88 -16.62 5.32
CA SER A 33 -20.86 -16.00 4.42
C SER A 33 -21.25 -14.59 4.89
N VAL A 34 -21.50 -14.38 6.18
CA VAL A 34 -21.80 -13.03 6.73
C VAL A 34 -20.60 -12.10 6.54
N ILE A 35 -19.37 -12.54 6.80
CA ILE A 35 -18.16 -11.75 6.56
C ILE A 35 -18.00 -11.41 5.07
N CYS A 36 -18.22 -12.37 4.17
CA CYS A 36 -18.17 -12.12 2.72
C CYS A 36 -19.24 -11.10 2.29
N MET A 37 -20.47 -11.21 2.80
CA MET A 37 -21.54 -10.23 2.53
C MET A 37 -21.20 -8.84 3.04
N THR A 38 -20.62 -8.70 4.24
CA THR A 38 -20.26 -7.35 4.76
C THR A 38 -19.12 -6.72 3.96
N ILE A 39 -18.14 -7.50 3.50
CA ILE A 39 -17.07 -7.03 2.61
C ILE A 39 -17.63 -6.61 1.24
N ALA A 40 -18.47 -7.44 0.62
CA ALA A 40 -19.10 -7.13 -0.67
C ALA A 40 -20.00 -5.89 -0.56
N ALA A 41 -20.84 -5.81 0.47
CA ALA A 41 -21.72 -4.67 0.71
C ALA A 41 -20.94 -3.38 1.01
N ALA A 42 -19.85 -3.43 1.76
CA ALA A 42 -18.99 -2.27 1.98
C ALA A 42 -18.27 -1.82 0.70
N GLY A 43 -17.92 -2.76 -0.19
CA GLY A 43 -17.34 -2.46 -1.49
C GLY A 43 -18.32 -1.79 -2.45
N MET A 44 -19.50 -2.39 -2.62
CA MET A 44 -20.60 -1.84 -3.39
C MET A 44 -21.02 -0.46 -2.86
N ALA A 45 -21.07 -0.27 -1.52
CA ALA A 45 -21.38 1.01 -0.91
C ALA A 45 -20.34 2.10 -1.24
N ARG A 46 -19.04 1.77 -1.20
CA ARG A 46 -17.97 2.70 -1.61
C ARG A 46 -18.05 3.07 -3.09
N PHE A 47 -18.33 2.11 -3.96
CA PHE A 47 -18.49 2.36 -5.39
C PHE A 47 -19.70 3.26 -5.68
N ALA A 48 -20.84 3.01 -5.04
CA ALA A 48 -22.04 3.83 -5.15
C ALA A 48 -21.83 5.27 -4.61
N VAL A 49 -21.13 5.43 -3.48
CA VAL A 49 -20.75 6.76 -2.94
C VAL A 49 -19.84 7.52 -3.92
N ALA A 50 -18.89 6.84 -4.58
CA ALA A 50 -18.06 7.45 -5.61
C ALA A 50 -18.85 7.92 -6.85
N ASN A 51 -20.07 7.41 -7.05
CA ASN A 51 -21.02 7.85 -8.09
C ASN A 51 -22.07 8.85 -7.56
N GLY A 52 -21.91 9.40 -6.35
CA GLY A 52 -22.80 10.40 -5.76
C GLY A 52 -24.05 9.83 -5.06
N ILE A 53 -24.15 8.51 -4.87
CA ILE A 53 -25.26 7.90 -4.11
C ILE A 53 -25.02 8.09 -2.61
N LEU A 54 -26.07 8.46 -1.87
CA LEU A 54 -26.00 8.60 -0.41
C LEU A 54 -25.53 7.30 0.26
N GLN A 55 -24.49 7.39 1.09
CA GLN A 55 -23.87 6.26 1.78
C GLN A 55 -24.85 5.27 2.45
N PRO A 56 -25.85 5.68 3.27
CA PRO A 56 -26.78 4.72 3.89
C PRO A 56 -27.65 3.98 2.87
N LEU A 57 -28.09 4.66 1.80
CA LEU A 57 -28.86 4.04 0.71
C LEU A 57 -28.00 3.02 -0.04
N ALA A 58 -26.74 3.38 -0.30
CA ALA A 58 -25.77 2.51 -0.95
C ALA A 58 -25.52 1.21 -0.14
N TYR A 59 -25.35 1.30 1.18
CA TYR A 59 -25.26 0.10 2.04
C TYR A 59 -26.55 -0.74 2.02
N ALA A 60 -27.72 -0.11 2.13
CA ALA A 60 -29.00 -0.81 2.14
C ALA A 60 -29.27 -1.60 0.84
N VAL A 61 -29.08 -0.96 -0.32
CA VAL A 61 -29.22 -1.61 -1.64
C VAL A 61 -28.23 -2.77 -1.77
N SER A 62 -27.01 -2.61 -1.29
CA SER A 62 -25.98 -3.64 -1.39
C SER A 62 -26.31 -4.89 -0.55
N ILE A 63 -26.79 -4.69 0.69
CA ILE A 63 -27.25 -5.80 1.55
C ILE A 63 -28.42 -6.55 0.88
N VAL A 64 -29.39 -5.85 0.28
CA VAL A 64 -30.52 -6.47 -0.42
C VAL A 64 -30.06 -7.31 -1.62
N LEU A 65 -29.09 -6.81 -2.40
CA LEU A 65 -28.54 -7.54 -3.56
C LEU A 65 -27.78 -8.81 -3.12
N GLU A 66 -26.97 -8.75 -2.07
CA GLU A 66 -26.26 -9.92 -1.52
C GLU A 66 -27.22 -10.99 -0.97
N ILE A 67 -28.27 -10.57 -0.24
CA ILE A 67 -29.33 -11.49 0.21
C ILE A 67 -30.01 -12.16 -0.99
N ALA A 68 -30.29 -11.40 -2.06
CA ALA A 68 -30.89 -11.94 -3.28
C ALA A 68 -29.96 -12.99 -3.95
N VAL A 69 -28.64 -12.73 -4.06
CA VAL A 69 -27.67 -13.71 -4.60
C VAL A 69 -27.74 -15.06 -3.89
N VAL A 70 -27.89 -15.08 -2.56
CA VAL A 70 -27.93 -16.32 -1.76
C VAL A 70 -29.31 -16.99 -1.76
N VAL A 71 -30.39 -16.21 -1.80
CA VAL A 71 -31.77 -16.75 -1.78
C VAL A 71 -32.22 -17.29 -3.15
N LEU A 72 -31.83 -16.64 -4.26
CA LEU A 72 -32.30 -17.02 -5.60
C LEU A 72 -32.05 -18.51 -5.97
N PRO A 73 -30.87 -19.11 -5.71
CA PRO A 73 -30.63 -20.54 -6.00
C PRO A 73 -31.61 -21.48 -5.30
N ALA A 74 -32.00 -21.18 -4.06
CA ALA A 74 -32.99 -21.97 -3.33
C ALA A 74 -34.39 -21.82 -3.93
N VAL A 75 -34.77 -20.60 -4.36
CA VAL A 75 -36.03 -20.33 -5.06
C VAL A 75 -36.07 -21.04 -6.41
N ILE A 76 -34.97 -21.04 -7.18
CA ILE A 76 -34.84 -21.77 -8.45
C ILE A 76 -35.01 -23.29 -8.23
N LYS A 77 -34.36 -23.86 -7.19
CA LYS A 77 -34.52 -25.28 -6.81
C LYS A 77 -35.97 -25.61 -6.42
N ALA A 78 -36.63 -24.76 -5.63
CA ALA A 78 -38.02 -24.96 -5.19
C ALA A 78 -39.03 -24.86 -6.36
N LEU A 79 -38.85 -23.88 -7.26
CA LEU A 79 -39.60 -23.80 -8.51
C LEU A 79 -39.27 -24.95 -9.48
N GLY A 80 -38.20 -25.71 -9.20
CA GLY A 80 -37.86 -27.01 -9.79
C GLY A 80 -39.01 -28.03 -9.82
N ALA A 81 -39.94 -27.96 -8.87
CA ALA A 81 -41.13 -28.81 -8.83
C ALA A 81 -42.28 -28.33 -9.75
N ARG A 82 -42.34 -27.03 -10.07
CA ARG A 82 -43.43 -26.43 -10.87
C ARG A 82 -43.02 -26.30 -12.33
N ARG A 83 -43.80 -26.84 -13.28
CA ARG A 83 -43.43 -27.08 -14.70
C ARG A 83 -43.17 -25.82 -15.56
N ASN A 84 -43.05 -24.63 -14.98
CA ASN A 84 -42.78 -23.37 -15.68
C ASN A 84 -41.26 -23.17 -15.90
N ILE A 85 -40.79 -23.55 -17.09
CA ILE A 85 -39.37 -23.46 -17.47
C ILE A 85 -38.92 -22.00 -17.66
N PHE A 86 -39.78 -21.15 -18.23
CA PHE A 86 -39.46 -19.75 -18.53
C PHE A 86 -39.10 -18.95 -17.27
N LEU A 87 -39.88 -19.09 -16.20
CA LEU A 87 -39.61 -18.41 -14.92
C LEU A 87 -38.27 -18.85 -14.31
N ARG A 88 -37.87 -20.12 -14.47
CA ARG A 88 -36.57 -20.61 -13.98
C ARG A 88 -35.41 -20.01 -14.77
N LEU A 89 -35.54 -19.92 -16.10
CA LEU A 89 -34.53 -19.30 -16.96
C LEU A 89 -34.37 -17.81 -16.61
N LEU A 90 -35.47 -17.08 -16.41
CA LEU A 90 -35.44 -15.68 -16.00
C LEU A 90 -34.71 -15.52 -14.66
N LEU A 91 -35.08 -16.29 -13.63
CA LEU A 91 -34.43 -16.24 -12.33
C LEU A 91 -32.95 -16.65 -12.38
N LEU A 92 -32.58 -17.64 -13.20
CA LEU A 92 -31.18 -18.05 -13.39
C LEU A 92 -30.35 -16.94 -14.03
N VAL A 93 -30.90 -16.25 -15.05
CA VAL A 93 -30.23 -15.11 -15.69
C VAL A 93 -30.13 -13.93 -14.71
N SER A 94 -31.19 -13.60 -13.97
CA SER A 94 -31.13 -12.57 -12.92
C SER A 94 -30.10 -12.88 -11.84
N TRP A 95 -29.98 -14.15 -11.41
CA TRP A 95 -28.96 -14.60 -10.47
C TRP A 95 -27.54 -14.43 -11.03
N LEU A 96 -27.29 -14.87 -12.28
CA LEU A 96 -25.99 -14.70 -12.93
C LEU A 96 -25.60 -13.22 -13.08
N LEU A 97 -26.55 -12.34 -13.40
CA LEU A 97 -26.32 -10.89 -13.48
C LEU A 97 -25.99 -10.27 -12.13
N LEU A 98 -26.71 -10.64 -11.06
CA LEU A 98 -26.40 -10.19 -9.69
C LEU A 98 -25.04 -10.71 -9.22
N ALA A 99 -24.73 -11.98 -9.46
CA ALA A 99 -23.48 -12.62 -9.05
C ALA A 99 -22.26 -12.04 -9.80
N THR A 100 -22.38 -11.77 -11.10
CA THR A 100 -21.33 -11.10 -11.88
C THR A 100 -21.16 -9.64 -11.46
N PHE A 101 -22.23 -8.91 -11.15
CA PHE A 101 -22.16 -7.56 -10.60
C PHE A 101 -21.45 -7.51 -9.24
N GLY A 102 -21.81 -8.38 -8.30
CA GLY A 102 -21.14 -8.50 -7.00
C GLY A 102 -19.66 -8.87 -7.11
N CYS A 103 -19.31 -9.73 -8.06
CA CYS A 103 -17.91 -10.04 -8.41
C CYS A 103 -17.16 -8.79 -8.91
N LEU A 104 -17.71 -8.04 -9.87
CA LEU A 104 -17.09 -6.82 -10.39
C LEU A 104 -16.94 -5.74 -9.31
N ALA A 105 -17.95 -5.54 -8.46
CA ALA A 105 -17.89 -4.56 -7.37
C ALA A 105 -16.86 -4.93 -6.29
N THR A 106 -16.75 -6.23 -5.96
CA THR A 106 -15.73 -6.75 -5.05
C THR A 106 -14.32 -6.55 -5.63
N HIS A 107 -14.13 -6.88 -6.92
CA HIS A 107 -12.86 -6.70 -7.64
C HIS A 107 -12.42 -5.23 -7.69
N ALA A 108 -13.33 -4.32 -8.02
CA ALA A 108 -13.07 -2.89 -8.05
C ALA A 108 -12.68 -2.35 -6.66
N THR A 109 -13.38 -2.80 -5.61
CA THR A 109 -13.11 -2.42 -4.21
C THR A 109 -11.73 -2.90 -3.76
N LEU A 110 -11.40 -4.15 -4.05
CA LEU A 110 -10.12 -4.74 -3.68
C LEU A 110 -8.96 -4.10 -4.45
N SER A 111 -9.16 -3.80 -5.74
CA SER A 111 -8.20 -3.05 -6.57
C SER A 111 -7.97 -1.63 -6.03
N LEU A 112 -9.04 -0.93 -5.61
CA LEU A 112 -8.92 0.38 -4.96
C LEU A 112 -8.19 0.28 -3.61
N TYR A 113 -8.49 -0.74 -2.81
CA TYR A 113 -7.80 -0.96 -1.53
C TYR A 113 -6.30 -1.18 -1.73
N LEU A 114 -5.92 -2.07 -2.65
CA LEU A 114 -4.52 -2.31 -3.02
C LEU A 114 -3.85 -1.01 -3.49
N ALA A 115 -4.47 -0.24 -4.39
CA ALA A 115 -3.95 1.06 -4.82
C ALA A 115 -3.76 2.04 -3.65
N THR A 116 -4.67 2.08 -2.66
CA THR A 116 -4.51 2.95 -1.48
C THR A 116 -3.38 2.48 -0.54
N VAL A 117 -3.14 1.16 -0.44
CA VAL A 117 -2.00 0.60 0.30
C VAL A 117 -0.70 0.92 -0.42
N GLU A 118 -0.65 0.80 -1.75
CA GLU A 118 0.50 1.18 -2.57
C GLU A 118 0.83 2.67 -2.48
N HIS A 119 -0.16 3.56 -2.60
CA HIS A 119 0.08 5.00 -2.46
C HIS A 119 0.63 5.37 -1.08
N ARG A 120 0.17 4.72 -0.01
CA ARG A 120 0.75 4.87 1.34
C ARG A 120 2.16 4.30 1.42
N GLY A 121 2.41 3.13 0.80
CA GLY A 121 3.75 2.53 0.73
C GLY A 121 4.75 3.42 -0.02
N ALA A 122 4.35 3.98 -1.16
CA ALA A 122 5.16 4.90 -1.95
C ALA A 122 5.49 6.17 -1.17
N ALA A 123 4.50 6.81 -0.52
CA ALA A 123 4.72 7.99 0.32
C ALA A 123 5.65 7.71 1.51
N GLU A 124 5.59 6.52 2.11
CA GLU A 124 6.47 6.14 3.22
C GLU A 124 7.90 5.81 2.74
N VAL A 125 8.05 5.22 1.54
CA VAL A 125 9.35 5.04 0.89
C VAL A 125 9.98 6.39 0.53
N GLU A 126 9.20 7.35 0.03
CA GLU A 126 9.65 8.71 -0.28
C GLU A 126 10.13 9.44 0.99
N ARG A 127 9.35 9.39 2.09
CA ARG A 127 9.74 9.93 3.40
C ARG A 127 11.03 9.31 3.93
N ARG A 128 11.18 7.98 3.78
CA ARG A 128 12.40 7.28 4.20
C ARG A 128 13.60 7.64 3.33
N GLY A 129 13.38 7.90 2.04
CA GLY A 129 14.37 8.48 1.12
C GLY A 129 14.86 9.83 1.62
N ALA A 130 13.93 10.77 1.84
CA ALA A 130 14.25 12.12 2.33
C ALA A 130 15.05 12.11 3.65
N VAL A 131 14.67 11.27 4.63
CA VAL A 131 15.44 11.12 5.87
C VAL A 131 16.80 10.45 5.66
N SER A 132 16.93 9.56 4.66
CA SER A 132 18.22 8.97 4.29
C SER A 132 19.16 10.00 3.65
N ASP A 133 18.63 10.89 2.80
CA ASP A 133 19.39 11.96 2.14
C ASP A 133 19.82 13.04 3.14
N GLU A 134 18.95 13.41 4.08
CA GLU A 134 19.26 14.31 5.19
C GLU A 134 20.34 13.72 6.11
N LEU A 135 20.23 12.43 6.46
CA LEU A 135 21.26 11.72 7.23
C LEU A 135 22.60 11.70 6.48
N ALA A 136 22.61 11.40 5.19
CA ALA A 136 23.83 11.41 4.37
C ALA A 136 24.49 12.80 4.32
N ARG A 137 23.68 13.87 4.21
CA ARG A 137 24.16 15.26 4.27
C ARG A 137 24.80 15.59 5.61
N ILE A 138 24.17 15.21 6.73
CA ILE A 138 24.72 15.44 8.08
C ILE A 138 25.99 14.61 8.31
N GLU A 139 26.02 13.36 7.85
CA GLU A 139 27.21 12.52 7.91
C GLU A 139 28.38 13.11 7.10
N ALA A 140 28.12 13.67 5.92
CA ALA A 140 29.13 14.38 5.13
C ALA A 140 29.64 15.66 5.81
N MET A 141 28.77 16.46 6.43
CA MET A 141 29.19 17.63 7.23
C MET A 141 30.04 17.21 8.43
N ARG A 142 29.64 16.16 9.14
CA ARG A 142 30.40 15.59 10.26
C ARG A 142 31.76 15.04 9.82
N GLN A 143 31.84 14.38 8.66
CA GLN A 143 33.10 13.90 8.08
C GLN A 143 34.07 15.06 7.81
N ARG A 144 33.57 16.18 7.24
CA ARG A 144 34.38 17.40 7.02
C ARG A 144 34.96 17.96 8.32
N LEU A 145 34.20 17.97 9.41
CA LEU A 145 34.68 18.42 10.72
C LEU A 145 35.64 17.43 11.41
N SER A 146 35.59 16.14 11.07
CA SER A 146 36.48 15.12 11.63
C SER A 146 37.82 14.95 10.91
N SER A 147 38.02 15.63 9.78
CA SER A 147 39.26 15.55 8.99
C SER A 147 40.12 16.80 9.25
N PRO A 148 41.39 16.68 9.68
CA PRO A 148 42.20 15.45 9.76
C PRO A 148 42.08 14.68 11.08
N GLN A 149 41.53 15.28 12.14
CA GLN A 149 41.45 14.67 13.47
C GLN A 149 40.05 14.87 14.06
N ILE A 150 39.52 13.82 14.71
CA ILE A 150 38.23 13.87 15.41
C ILE A 150 38.32 14.91 16.55
N PRO A 151 37.40 15.89 16.62
CA PRO A 151 37.39 16.87 17.70
C PRO A 151 37.34 16.22 19.08
N ARG A 152 38.10 16.77 20.03
CA ARG A 152 38.02 16.36 21.44
C ARG A 152 36.62 16.68 21.98
N PRO A 153 36.03 15.89 22.89
CA PRO A 153 34.70 16.19 23.44
C PRO A 153 34.67 17.59 24.08
N SER A 154 33.58 18.33 23.87
CA SER A 154 33.46 19.75 24.24
C SER A 154 33.78 19.99 25.72
N ARG A 155 33.39 19.05 26.59
CA ARG A 155 33.63 19.08 28.04
C ARG A 155 35.12 19.18 28.40
N PHE A 156 35.98 18.38 27.78
CA PHE A 156 37.43 18.43 28.03
C PHE A 156 38.06 19.73 27.52
N ILE A 157 37.52 20.31 26.44
CA ILE A 157 38.01 21.59 25.91
C ILE A 157 37.58 22.74 26.83
N ARG A 158 36.36 22.71 27.40
CA ARG A 158 35.93 23.68 28.42
C ARG A 158 36.79 23.60 29.69
N GLU A 159 37.12 22.40 30.14
CA GLU A 159 38.03 22.18 31.28
C GLU A 159 39.45 22.70 30.98
N ALA A 160 39.99 22.42 29.79
CA ALA A 160 41.29 22.98 29.36
C ALA A 160 41.26 24.52 29.24
N LEU A 161 40.18 25.09 28.70
CA LEU A 161 39.98 26.53 28.56
C LEU A 161 39.86 27.24 29.93
N ALA A 162 39.31 26.57 30.94
CA ALA A 162 39.24 27.08 32.30
C ALA A 162 40.56 26.97 33.07
N ALA A 163 41.43 26.02 32.70
CA ALA A 163 42.77 25.86 33.27
C ALA A 163 43.81 26.82 32.66
N GLU A 164 43.59 27.32 31.44
CA GLU A 164 44.50 28.23 30.73
C GLU A 164 44.49 29.64 31.36
N SER A 165 45.57 30.02 32.05
CA SER A 165 45.68 31.33 32.70
C SER A 165 46.39 32.37 31.82
N VAL A 166 45.66 33.42 31.44
CA VAL A 166 46.22 34.59 30.74
C VAL A 166 46.56 35.68 31.77
N PRO A 167 47.70 36.39 31.66
CA PRO A 167 48.06 37.48 32.58
C PRO A 167 46.93 38.53 32.71
N PRO A 168 46.50 38.92 33.93
CA PRO A 168 45.32 39.79 34.12
C PRO A 168 45.38 41.17 33.45
N ALA A 169 46.59 41.66 33.11
CA ALA A 169 46.77 42.86 32.30
C ALA A 169 46.45 42.62 30.82
N VAL A 170 46.88 41.48 30.25
CA VAL A 170 46.51 41.05 28.89
C VAL A 170 45.01 40.76 28.81
N TRP A 171 44.45 40.04 29.78
CA TRP A 171 43.04 39.65 29.79
C TRP A 171 42.11 40.87 29.73
N ARG A 172 42.36 41.88 30.57
CA ARG A 172 41.58 43.13 30.58
C ARG A 172 41.78 43.95 29.30
N ASN A 173 43.02 44.12 28.86
CA ASN A 173 43.33 44.97 27.69
C ASN A 173 42.91 44.36 26.34
N SER A 174 42.66 43.05 26.28
CA SER A 174 42.20 42.33 25.07
C SER A 174 40.72 41.96 25.08
N THR A 175 39.96 42.50 26.05
CA THR A 175 38.57 42.11 26.37
C THR A 175 38.37 40.60 26.33
N GLU A 176 39.06 39.90 27.24
CA GLU A 176 39.04 38.43 27.35
C GLU A 176 39.57 37.71 26.10
N CYS A 177 40.61 38.24 25.45
CA CYS A 177 41.10 37.74 24.16
C CYS A 177 40.01 37.72 23.05
N ARG A 178 39.02 38.62 23.09
CA ARG A 178 38.04 38.81 22.00
C ARG A 178 38.48 39.89 21.02
N GLN A 179 39.10 40.97 21.52
CA GLN A 179 39.64 42.05 20.70
C GLN A 179 41.15 42.11 20.88
N ILE A 180 41.86 41.40 20.02
CA ILE A 180 43.32 41.37 20.01
C ILE A 180 43.80 42.54 19.15
N ALA A 181 44.28 43.61 19.78
CA ALA A 181 44.99 44.68 19.08
C ALA A 181 46.25 44.14 18.40
N ASP A 182 46.68 44.75 17.28
CA ASP A 182 47.77 44.30 16.38
C ASP A 182 49.19 44.20 17.00
N ARG A 183 49.31 44.30 18.32
CA ARG A 183 50.58 44.06 19.03
C ARG A 183 50.84 42.56 19.13
N SER A 184 51.94 42.10 18.53
CA SER A 184 52.38 40.69 18.52
C SER A 184 52.56 40.03 19.90
N TYR A 185 52.63 40.84 20.98
CA TYR A 185 52.59 40.37 22.36
C TYR A 185 51.22 39.82 22.76
N PHE A 186 50.14 40.57 22.48
CA PHE A 186 48.77 40.12 22.80
C PHE A 186 48.37 38.93 21.94
N GLN A 187 48.75 38.92 20.65
CA GLN A 187 48.52 37.77 19.77
C GLN A 187 49.15 36.48 20.32
N ARG A 188 50.40 36.53 20.80
CA ARG A 188 51.06 35.37 21.42
C ARG A 188 50.43 34.96 22.75
N ALA A 189 50.15 35.91 23.64
CA ALA A 189 49.55 35.62 24.94
C ALA A 189 48.10 35.09 24.87
N CYS A 190 47.34 35.48 23.85
CA CYS A 190 45.98 35.00 23.61
C CYS A 190 45.89 33.78 22.66
N ALA A 191 47.00 33.36 22.04
CA ALA A 191 46.99 32.34 20.99
C ALA A 191 46.31 31.04 21.44
N LYS A 192 46.67 30.53 22.63
CA LYS A 192 46.12 29.26 23.15
C LYS A 192 44.64 29.37 23.50
N VAL A 193 44.19 30.49 24.06
CA VAL A 193 42.77 30.75 24.35
C VAL A 193 41.94 30.85 23.07
N VAL A 194 42.46 31.50 22.02
CA VAL A 194 41.77 31.58 20.73
C VAL A 194 41.71 30.23 20.03
N GLU A 195 42.78 29.44 20.09
CA GLU A 195 42.83 28.06 19.58
C GLU A 195 41.81 27.18 20.31
N LEU A 196 41.83 27.14 21.65
CA LEU A 196 40.87 26.36 22.45
C LEU A 196 39.41 26.79 22.24
N ARG A 197 39.13 28.08 22.01
CA ARG A 197 37.78 28.55 21.65
C ARG A 197 37.35 28.10 20.25
N ARG A 198 38.25 28.07 19.27
CA ARG A 198 37.98 27.54 17.92
C ARG A 198 37.75 26.02 17.97
N GLU A 199 38.58 25.30 18.72
CA GLU A 199 38.38 23.86 18.97
C GLU A 199 37.05 23.60 19.67
N LEU A 200 36.68 24.40 20.68
CA LEU A 200 35.42 24.25 21.42
C LEU A 200 34.21 24.41 20.50
N ALA A 201 34.20 25.47 19.67
CA ALA A 201 33.13 25.69 18.70
C ALA A 201 33.01 24.54 17.69
N ALA A 202 34.14 24.01 17.21
CA ALA A 202 34.15 22.85 16.31
C ALA A 202 33.67 21.56 16.99
N ALA A 203 34.01 21.35 18.26
CA ALA A 203 33.56 20.20 19.05
C ALA A 203 32.07 20.27 19.40
N GLU A 204 31.55 21.45 19.77
CA GLU A 204 30.12 21.66 20.03
C GLU A 204 29.28 21.45 18.76
N GLU A 205 29.75 21.92 17.59
CA GLU A 205 29.10 21.65 16.30
C GLU A 205 29.15 20.16 15.94
N PHE A 206 30.29 19.48 16.16
CA PHE A 206 30.42 18.04 15.92
C PHE A 206 29.50 17.21 16.84
N GLU A 207 29.37 17.58 18.12
CA GLU A 207 28.45 16.96 19.07
C GLU A 207 26.98 17.18 18.67
N ARG A 208 26.63 18.39 18.22
CA ARG A 208 25.29 18.73 17.69
C ARG A 208 24.91 17.84 16.50
N LEU A 209 25.74 17.84 15.44
CA LEU A 209 25.52 17.01 14.25
C LEU A 209 25.51 15.50 14.59
N SER A 210 26.29 15.07 15.58
CA SER A 210 26.29 13.68 16.05
C SER A 210 25.06 13.31 16.90
N ALA A 211 24.39 14.27 17.54
CA ALA A 211 23.09 14.06 18.17
C ALA A 211 21.98 13.98 17.12
N GLU A 212 21.98 14.91 16.16
CA GLU A 212 21.01 14.97 15.06
C GLU A 212 21.06 13.71 14.18
N ALA A 213 22.26 13.25 13.80
CA ALA A 213 22.43 11.99 13.07
C ALA A 213 21.98 10.74 13.87
N ARG A 214 21.95 10.78 15.20
CA ARG A 214 21.38 9.69 16.02
C ARG A 214 19.85 9.74 16.02
N GLU A 215 19.28 10.93 16.06
CA GLU A 215 17.84 11.15 15.98
C GLU A 215 17.27 10.76 14.61
N LEU A 216 17.92 11.15 13.50
CA LEU A 216 17.50 10.72 12.16
C LEU A 216 17.61 9.19 11.98
N ARG A 217 18.65 8.54 12.53
CA ARG A 217 18.73 7.06 12.51
C ARG A 217 17.63 6.38 13.33
N ARG A 218 17.19 6.97 14.45
CA ARG A 218 16.01 6.50 15.21
C ARG A 218 14.74 6.61 14.38
N ARG A 219 14.48 7.79 13.79
CA ARG A 219 13.33 7.99 12.88
C ARG A 219 13.37 7.01 11.71
N GLN A 220 14.54 6.74 11.15
CA GLN A 220 14.73 5.77 10.07
C GLN A 220 14.52 4.31 10.50
N SER A 221 14.77 3.94 11.77
CA SER A 221 14.45 2.63 12.33
C SER A 221 12.98 2.48 12.73
N ASP A 222 12.35 3.56 13.16
CA ASP A 222 10.93 3.59 13.56
C ASP A 222 10.01 3.55 12.32
N MET A 223 10.48 4.06 11.18
CA MET A 223 9.85 3.84 9.87
C MET A 223 9.87 2.36 9.48
N ARG A 224 8.70 1.72 9.57
CA ARG A 224 8.53 0.31 9.23
C ARG A 224 9.01 0.04 7.80
N ILE A 225 9.84 -0.98 7.64
CA ILE A 225 10.29 -1.45 6.32
C ILE A 225 9.11 -2.12 5.59
N ALA A 226 8.25 -1.30 4.99
CA ALA A 226 7.38 -1.76 3.91
C ALA A 226 8.30 -2.15 2.74
N ALA A 227 8.37 -3.44 2.44
CA ALA A 227 9.13 -3.92 1.30
C ALA A 227 8.49 -3.33 0.02
N PRO A 228 9.22 -2.52 -0.79
CA PRO A 228 8.63 -1.86 -1.96
C PRO A 228 8.28 -2.85 -3.09
N THR A 229 8.78 -4.09 -3.02
CA THR A 229 8.40 -5.20 -3.88
C THR A 229 7.45 -6.14 -3.16
N ASP A 230 6.18 -6.05 -3.55
CA ASP A 230 5.13 -6.95 -3.08
C ASP A 230 5.35 -8.33 -3.70
N ARG A 231 6.11 -9.19 -3.03
CA ARG A 231 6.53 -10.53 -3.53
C ARG A 231 5.36 -11.38 -4.01
N LEU A 232 4.15 -11.13 -3.49
CA LEU A 232 2.92 -11.77 -3.93
C LEU A 232 2.59 -11.43 -5.40
N THR A 233 2.76 -10.18 -5.79
CA THR A 233 2.52 -9.66 -7.16
C THR A 233 3.55 -10.22 -8.14
N ASP A 234 4.82 -10.30 -7.73
CA ASP A 234 5.87 -10.94 -8.53
C ASP A 234 5.60 -12.44 -8.70
N ALA A 235 5.21 -13.14 -7.62
CA ALA A 235 4.86 -14.55 -7.65
C ALA A 235 3.64 -14.84 -8.53
N PHE A 236 2.59 -14.00 -8.48
CA PHE A 236 1.45 -14.09 -9.40
C PHE A 236 1.91 -13.91 -10.85
N THR A 237 2.70 -12.88 -11.13
CA THR A 237 3.15 -12.54 -12.50
C THR A 237 4.03 -13.64 -13.09
N ALA A 238 4.88 -14.26 -12.25
CA ALA A 238 5.72 -15.39 -12.63
C ALA A 238 4.94 -16.70 -12.87
N THR A 239 3.76 -16.86 -12.26
CA THR A 239 2.94 -18.08 -12.34
C THR A 239 1.74 -17.90 -13.28
N ILE A 240 0.68 -17.26 -12.79
CA ILE A 240 -0.63 -17.17 -13.46
C ILE A 240 -0.65 -16.05 -14.51
N GLY A 241 0.10 -14.96 -14.29
CA GLY A 241 0.26 -13.85 -15.25
C GLY A 241 0.92 -14.25 -16.58
N ARG A 242 1.52 -15.44 -16.66
CA ARG A 242 2.00 -16.02 -17.93
C ARG A 242 0.89 -16.57 -18.82
N PHE A 243 -0.21 -17.03 -18.23
CA PHE A 243 -1.34 -17.64 -18.94
C PHE A 243 -2.45 -16.65 -19.26
N VAL A 244 -2.59 -15.59 -18.44
CA VAL A 244 -3.58 -14.53 -18.65
C VAL A 244 -2.84 -13.18 -18.61
N PRO A 245 -2.94 -12.33 -19.64
CA PRO A 245 -2.23 -11.04 -19.72
C PRO A 245 -2.88 -9.98 -18.83
N ILE A 246 -2.95 -10.27 -17.53
CA ILE A 246 -3.49 -9.42 -16.47
C ILE A 246 -2.30 -8.98 -15.61
N ASP A 247 -2.25 -7.69 -15.28
CA ASP A 247 -1.29 -7.14 -14.32
C ASP A 247 -1.40 -7.89 -12.98
N GLY A 248 -0.29 -8.26 -12.36
CA GLY A 248 -0.28 -9.18 -11.22
C GLY A 248 -1.17 -8.75 -10.06
N ARG A 249 -1.32 -7.42 -9.89
CA ARG A 249 -2.20 -6.78 -8.91
C ARG A 249 -3.68 -7.05 -9.19
N ALA A 250 -4.12 -6.77 -10.41
CA ALA A 250 -5.48 -7.04 -10.87
C ALA A 250 -5.79 -8.54 -10.87
N GLY A 251 -4.76 -9.37 -11.10
CA GLY A 251 -4.80 -10.82 -11.03
C GLY A 251 -5.00 -11.37 -9.62
N ILE A 252 -4.24 -10.90 -8.63
CA ILE A 252 -4.45 -11.23 -7.20
C ILE A 252 -5.84 -10.80 -6.76
N ALA A 253 -6.25 -9.57 -7.12
CA ALA A 253 -7.57 -9.08 -6.79
C ALA A 253 -8.68 -9.97 -7.39
N LEU A 254 -8.48 -10.46 -8.62
CA LEU A 254 -9.42 -11.37 -9.29
C LEU A 254 -9.44 -12.74 -8.62
N ILE A 255 -8.30 -13.33 -8.27
CA ILE A 255 -8.26 -14.62 -7.56
C ILE A 255 -8.95 -14.53 -6.20
N LEU A 256 -8.65 -13.50 -5.40
CA LEU A 256 -9.27 -13.36 -4.07
C LEU A 256 -10.78 -13.13 -4.21
N THR A 257 -11.21 -12.34 -5.20
CA THR A 257 -12.63 -12.14 -5.50
C THR A 257 -13.33 -13.45 -5.90
N VAL A 258 -12.73 -14.23 -6.81
CA VAL A 258 -13.27 -15.53 -7.24
C VAL A 258 -13.32 -16.52 -6.08
N ALA A 259 -12.28 -16.56 -5.23
CA ALA A 259 -12.26 -17.41 -4.04
C ALA A 259 -13.38 -17.06 -3.04
N LEU A 260 -13.57 -15.77 -2.75
CA LEU A 260 -14.65 -15.29 -1.87
C LEU A 260 -16.04 -15.63 -2.44
N GLN A 261 -16.24 -15.44 -3.75
CA GLN A 261 -17.51 -15.77 -4.41
C GLN A 261 -17.77 -17.28 -4.43
N LEU A 262 -16.75 -18.12 -4.69
CA LEU A 262 -16.89 -19.58 -4.62
C LEU A 262 -17.25 -20.06 -3.21
N ILE A 263 -16.63 -19.51 -2.16
CA ILE A 263 -16.98 -19.83 -0.76
C ILE A 263 -18.43 -19.43 -0.47
N SER A 264 -18.86 -18.25 -0.91
CA SER A 264 -20.24 -17.76 -0.77
C SER A 264 -21.26 -18.67 -1.47
N TRP A 265 -21.01 -19.05 -2.73
CA TRP A 265 -21.96 -19.84 -3.53
C TRP A 265 -22.03 -21.31 -3.11
N VAL A 266 -20.91 -21.92 -2.67
CA VAL A 266 -20.84 -23.33 -2.28
C VAL A 266 -21.35 -23.57 -0.85
N GLY A 267 -21.20 -22.59 0.05
CA GLY A 267 -21.58 -22.74 1.45
C GLY A 267 -23.06 -23.11 1.67
N TRP A 268 -23.99 -22.43 0.96
CA TRP A 268 -25.42 -22.63 1.17
C TRP A 268 -25.97 -23.97 0.62
N PRO A 269 -25.64 -24.42 -0.60
CA PRO A 269 -26.02 -25.75 -1.08
C PRO A 269 -25.49 -26.89 -0.19
N VAL A 270 -24.26 -26.76 0.33
CA VAL A 270 -23.68 -27.75 1.26
C VAL A 270 -24.45 -27.78 2.59
N LEU A 271 -24.76 -26.62 3.17
CA LEU A 271 -25.62 -26.50 4.36
C LEU A 271 -27.00 -27.13 4.14
N MET A 272 -27.62 -26.91 2.98
CA MET A 272 -28.93 -27.50 2.64
C MET A 272 -28.85 -29.01 2.45
N SER A 273 -27.80 -29.52 1.80
CA SER A 273 -27.59 -30.97 1.63
C SER A 273 -27.38 -31.69 2.97
N LEU A 274 -26.76 -31.02 3.96
CA LEU A 274 -26.57 -31.56 5.31
C LEU A 274 -27.88 -31.56 6.13
N ARG A 275 -28.91 -30.84 5.70
CA ARG A 275 -30.22 -30.73 6.37
C ARG A 275 -31.20 -31.81 5.91
N ASP A 276 -31.29 -32.09 4.61
CA ASP A 276 -32.23 -33.10 4.06
C ASP A 276 -32.02 -34.49 4.71
N ASP A 277 -30.78 -34.86 5.02
CA ASP A 277 -30.38 -36.12 5.69
C ASP A 277 -30.95 -36.30 7.12
N GLN A 278 -31.48 -35.26 7.78
CA GLN A 278 -32.11 -35.38 9.11
C GLN A 278 -33.63 -35.64 9.05
N THR A 279 -34.24 -35.51 7.87
CA THR A 279 -35.70 -35.57 7.70
C THR A 279 -36.24 -36.91 7.20
N GLU A 280 -35.42 -37.95 7.09
CA GLU A 280 -35.98 -39.31 6.99
C GLU A 280 -36.76 -39.61 8.29
N PRO A 281 -38.08 -39.83 8.22
CA PRO A 281 -38.85 -40.15 9.41
C PRO A 281 -38.34 -41.49 9.94
N VAL A 282 -37.84 -41.51 11.17
CA VAL A 282 -37.53 -42.75 11.89
C VAL A 282 -38.76 -43.65 11.72
N PRO A 283 -38.65 -44.83 11.07
CA PRO A 283 -39.79 -45.67 10.81
C PRO A 283 -40.33 -46.11 12.17
N VAL A 284 -41.46 -45.49 12.57
CA VAL A 284 -42.14 -45.81 13.82
C VAL A 284 -42.43 -47.31 13.77
N PRO A 285 -41.83 -48.13 14.66
CA PRO A 285 -42.05 -49.56 14.61
C PRO A 285 -43.55 -49.79 14.77
N SER A 286 -44.16 -50.45 13.77
CA SER A 286 -45.61 -50.60 13.67
C SER A 286 -46.16 -51.16 14.97
N ARG A 287 -46.76 -50.26 15.77
CA ARG A 287 -47.24 -50.59 17.11
C ARG A 287 -48.32 -51.66 16.96
N VAL A 288 -48.03 -52.86 17.45
CA VAL A 288 -48.97 -53.97 17.49
C VAL A 288 -50.28 -53.47 18.09
N GLN A 289 -51.38 -53.74 17.39
CA GLN A 289 -52.72 -53.41 17.86
C GLN A 289 -53.05 -54.31 19.05
N THR A 290 -52.92 -53.78 20.27
CA THR A 290 -53.50 -54.41 21.46
C THR A 290 -54.85 -53.77 21.75
N THR A 291 -55.84 -54.62 22.04
CA THR A 291 -57.28 -54.31 22.08
C THR A 291 -57.71 -53.41 23.24
N ALA A 292 -58.90 -52.83 23.07
CA ALA A 292 -59.49 -51.83 23.96
C ALA A 292 -59.80 -52.33 25.39
N VAL A 293 -59.57 -51.47 26.38
CA VAL A 293 -60.24 -51.48 27.70
C VAL A 293 -60.58 -50.03 28.11
N LYS A 294 -61.70 -49.87 28.83
CA LYS A 294 -62.43 -48.63 29.16
C LYS A 294 -61.97 -48.02 30.51
N PRO A 295 -62.09 -46.69 30.76
CA PRO A 295 -61.52 -46.03 31.95
C PRO A 295 -62.43 -46.05 33.19
N PRO A 296 -61.87 -45.69 34.37
CA PRO A 296 -62.57 -44.77 35.27
C PRO A 296 -61.70 -43.70 35.99
N THR A 297 -62.26 -42.50 36.08
CA THR A 297 -62.50 -41.71 37.31
C THR A 297 -61.35 -41.31 38.27
N SER A 298 -61.03 -40.00 38.22
CA SER A 298 -60.58 -39.05 39.28
C SER A 298 -60.04 -39.50 40.65
N GLY A 299 -58.94 -38.86 41.07
CA GLY A 299 -58.50 -38.72 42.47
C GLY A 299 -57.67 -37.44 42.66
N THR A 300 -57.81 -36.78 43.81
CA THR A 300 -57.29 -35.43 44.13
C THR A 300 -56.01 -35.51 45.00
N GLU A 301 -55.38 -34.36 45.26
CA GLU A 301 -54.35 -34.11 46.30
C GLU A 301 -52.93 -34.70 46.01
N ALA A 302 -51.84 -34.18 46.58
CA ALA A 302 -51.48 -32.81 46.99
C ALA A 302 -49.95 -32.76 47.25
N GLU A 303 -49.42 -31.54 47.35
CA GLU A 303 -48.30 -31.15 48.22
C GLU A 303 -46.81 -31.47 47.88
N SER A 304 -46.01 -30.47 48.25
CA SER A 304 -44.67 -30.54 48.86
C SER A 304 -43.39 -30.71 48.01
N SER A 305 -42.74 -29.56 47.83
CA SER A 305 -41.38 -29.28 48.33
C SER A 305 -40.17 -30.07 47.78
N ARG A 306 -39.25 -29.37 47.09
CA ARG A 306 -38.04 -28.78 47.74
C ARG A 306 -37.15 -27.99 46.77
N LEU A 307 -36.43 -27.01 47.33
CA LEU A 307 -35.31 -26.30 46.69
C LEU A 307 -34.10 -27.23 46.52
N THR A 308 -33.33 -27.07 45.44
CA THR A 308 -31.85 -27.16 45.48
C THR A 308 -31.19 -26.24 44.43
N LEU A 309 -30.37 -25.31 44.93
CA LEU A 309 -29.27 -24.55 44.28
C LEU A 309 -28.00 -24.82 45.15
N PRO A 310 -26.76 -24.41 44.78
CA PRO A 310 -26.27 -23.88 43.52
C PRO A 310 -25.34 -24.96 42.85
N PRO A 311 -23.99 -24.90 42.70
CA PRO A 311 -22.96 -23.87 42.93
C PRO A 311 -22.47 -23.14 41.65
N SER A 312 -21.75 -22.04 41.85
CA SER A 312 -21.03 -21.26 40.81
C SER A 312 -19.56 -21.68 40.70
N VAL A 313 -18.92 -21.48 39.54
CA VAL A 313 -17.46 -21.70 39.30
C VAL A 313 -16.91 -20.51 38.47
N PRO A 314 -15.66 -20.04 38.69
CA PRO A 314 -15.39 -18.59 38.69
C PRO A 314 -14.66 -18.01 37.47
N ASP A 315 -14.56 -16.67 37.45
CA ASP A 315 -13.72 -15.88 36.55
C ASP A 315 -12.21 -16.22 36.66
N PRO A 316 -11.46 -16.21 35.55
CA PRO A 316 -10.00 -16.19 35.57
C PRO A 316 -9.45 -14.75 35.67
N ALA A 317 -8.64 -14.52 36.69
CA ALA A 317 -7.83 -13.30 36.85
C ALA A 317 -6.71 -13.20 35.79
N PRO A 318 -6.17 -12.00 35.49
CA PRO A 318 -5.14 -11.82 34.47
C PRO A 318 -3.77 -12.36 34.92
N SER A 319 -3.05 -13.02 34.01
CA SER A 319 -1.64 -13.38 34.21
C SER A 319 -0.70 -12.36 33.57
N ASP A 320 0.05 -11.65 34.40
CA ASP A 320 1.31 -11.02 34.00
C ASP A 320 2.35 -12.10 33.66
N GLY A 321 2.96 -12.00 32.48
CA GLY A 321 3.81 -13.05 31.91
C GLY A 321 4.99 -12.49 31.10
N ARG A 322 6.01 -12.01 31.79
CA ARG A 322 7.23 -11.39 31.25
C ARG A 322 8.19 -12.44 30.66
N GLY A 323 8.64 -12.27 29.41
CA GLY A 323 9.72 -13.08 28.81
C GLY A 323 9.90 -12.77 27.32
N GLN A 324 10.77 -11.82 26.94
CA GLN A 324 12.17 -12.07 26.54
C GLN A 324 12.36 -13.25 25.57
N SER A 325 12.69 -12.92 24.33
CA SER A 325 13.42 -13.78 23.39
C SER A 325 14.11 -12.88 22.37
N ASP A 326 15.40 -12.62 22.60
CA ASP A 326 16.26 -11.93 21.62
C ASP A 326 16.41 -12.80 20.37
N VAL A 327 16.08 -12.24 19.20
CA VAL A 327 16.32 -12.89 17.90
C VAL A 327 17.22 -11.98 17.08
N SER A 328 18.52 -12.31 17.07
CA SER A 328 19.48 -11.72 16.13
C SER A 328 19.24 -12.23 14.70
N PRO A 329 19.12 -11.36 13.69
CA PRO A 329 19.19 -11.76 12.29
C PRO A 329 20.65 -11.73 11.81
N GLN A 330 21.16 -12.93 11.65
CA GLN A 330 22.43 -13.29 11.05
C GLN A 330 22.71 -12.58 9.71
N ARG A 331 23.94 -12.08 9.57
CA ARG A 331 24.51 -11.41 8.39
C ARG A 331 24.59 -12.41 7.21
N SER A 332 23.89 -12.13 6.11
CA SER A 332 23.94 -12.93 4.88
C SER A 332 24.35 -12.08 3.68
N SER A 333 25.58 -12.27 3.22
CA SER A 333 26.16 -11.63 2.04
C SER A 333 25.99 -12.51 0.79
N LEU A 334 25.31 -11.99 -0.24
CA LEU A 334 25.33 -12.49 -1.62
C LEU A 334 25.35 -11.26 -2.53
N THR A 335 26.51 -10.80 -3.02
CA THR A 335 27.13 -11.18 -4.32
C THR A 335 26.16 -11.16 -5.49
N GLY A 336 26.46 -10.32 -6.48
CA GLY A 336 25.56 -10.03 -7.59
C GLY A 336 25.50 -11.12 -8.67
N SER A 337 24.59 -10.91 -9.61
CA SER A 337 24.55 -11.57 -10.91
C SER A 337 24.10 -10.57 -11.97
N ASP A 338 24.99 -10.28 -12.92
CA ASP A 338 24.63 -9.63 -14.17
C ASP A 338 23.57 -10.45 -14.91
N LEU A 339 22.55 -9.79 -15.48
CA LEU A 339 21.80 -10.39 -16.59
C LEU A 339 21.64 -9.42 -17.77
N LYS A 340 22.00 -9.99 -18.92
CA LYS A 340 22.27 -9.37 -20.20
C LYS A 340 21.00 -9.24 -21.04
N ALA A 341 21.02 -8.33 -22.00
CA ALA A 341 19.85 -7.96 -22.81
C ALA A 341 19.44 -8.99 -23.86
N GLU A 342 18.13 -9.03 -24.16
CA GLU A 342 17.46 -9.35 -25.44
C GLU A 342 15.98 -8.92 -25.30
N GLY A 343 15.16 -8.65 -26.31
CA GLY A 343 15.32 -8.69 -27.76
C GLY A 343 13.91 -8.64 -28.40
N GLY A 344 13.38 -7.45 -28.74
CA GLY A 344 11.94 -7.24 -28.97
C GLY A 344 11.55 -6.65 -30.32
N ARG A 345 11.25 -7.51 -31.30
CA ARG A 345 10.73 -7.26 -32.67
C ARG A 345 10.01 -5.91 -32.92
N LYS A 346 10.48 -5.19 -33.94
CA LYS A 346 9.72 -4.14 -34.64
C LYS A 346 8.55 -4.77 -35.43
N ARG A 347 7.35 -4.18 -35.36
CA ARG A 347 6.32 -4.32 -36.42
C ARG A 347 6.41 -3.09 -37.31
N ALA A 348 6.57 -3.31 -38.62
CA ALA A 348 6.41 -2.25 -39.61
C ALA A 348 4.92 -1.91 -39.75
N HIS A 349 4.60 -0.62 -39.88
CA HIS A 349 3.28 -0.17 -40.27
C HIS A 349 3.36 0.52 -41.63
N ASP A 350 2.54 0.06 -42.56
CA ASP A 350 2.44 0.55 -43.94
C ASP A 350 1.72 1.90 -43.99
N PRO A 351 2.31 2.96 -44.59
CA PRO A 351 1.68 4.27 -44.70
C PRO A 351 0.99 4.44 -46.07
N ARG A 352 -0.30 4.14 -46.14
CA ARG A 352 -1.11 4.52 -47.32
C ARG A 352 -2.43 5.19 -46.94
N GLN A 353 -2.60 6.38 -47.52
CA GLN A 353 -3.88 6.96 -47.95
C GLN A 353 -4.79 7.62 -46.89
N ALA A 354 -4.56 8.93 -46.67
CA ALA A 354 -5.64 9.90 -46.46
C ALA A 354 -5.19 11.27 -47.01
N ARG A 355 -5.75 11.67 -48.17
CA ARG A 355 -5.40 12.92 -48.86
C ARG A 355 -6.65 13.81 -48.91
N GLY A 356 -6.57 15.02 -48.35
CA GLY A 356 -7.53 16.09 -48.60
C GLY A 356 -8.42 16.48 -47.42
N SER A 357 -8.07 17.59 -46.76
CA SER A 357 -9.00 18.71 -46.57
C SER A 357 -8.17 19.96 -46.25
N MET A 358 -8.03 20.86 -47.24
CA MET A 358 -7.36 22.15 -47.05
C MET A 358 -8.41 23.21 -46.74
N LEU A 359 -8.50 23.62 -45.48
CA LEU A 359 -9.06 24.92 -45.09
C LEU A 359 -8.03 25.60 -44.18
N ALA A 360 -7.32 26.57 -44.75
CA ALA A 360 -6.24 27.27 -44.09
C ALA A 360 -6.79 28.18 -42.97
N HIS A 361 -6.38 27.90 -41.73
CA HIS A 361 -6.42 28.88 -40.65
C HIS A 361 -5.04 29.52 -40.54
N PRO A 362 -4.86 30.81 -40.94
CA PRO A 362 -3.58 31.49 -40.74
C PRO A 362 -3.37 31.75 -39.24
N GLY A 363 -2.35 31.13 -38.65
CA GLY A 363 -1.92 31.42 -37.28
C GLY A 363 -1.66 30.23 -36.34
N ARG A 364 -1.69 28.96 -36.81
CA ARG A 364 -1.53 27.78 -35.94
C ARG A 364 -0.15 27.10 -35.95
N ASP A 365 0.73 27.46 -36.88
CA ASP A 365 1.95 26.66 -37.15
C ASP A 365 3.12 26.89 -36.16
N ASP A 366 3.11 27.97 -35.37
CA ASP A 366 4.27 28.37 -34.56
C ASP A 366 4.40 27.62 -33.20
N GLN A 367 3.36 26.89 -32.76
CA GLN A 367 3.42 26.13 -31.49
C GLN A 367 4.35 24.91 -31.57
N SER A 368 4.47 24.28 -32.73
CA SER A 368 5.37 23.13 -32.96
C SER A 368 6.86 23.53 -32.89
N GLY A 369 7.18 24.81 -33.15
CA GLY A 369 8.52 25.37 -32.99
C GLY A 369 8.98 25.45 -31.53
N GLN A 370 8.05 25.71 -30.59
CA GLN A 370 8.36 25.92 -29.18
C GLN A 370 8.94 24.66 -28.51
N VAL A 371 8.31 23.50 -28.72
CA VAL A 371 8.82 22.22 -28.18
C VAL A 371 10.16 21.84 -28.83
N GLY A 372 10.35 22.17 -30.12
CA GLY A 372 11.64 21.98 -30.79
C GLY A 372 12.76 22.81 -30.17
N ARG A 373 12.51 24.09 -29.85
CA ARG A 373 13.45 24.95 -29.13
C ARG A 373 13.75 24.42 -27.72
N TYR A 374 12.72 24.05 -26.97
CA TYR A 374 12.88 23.44 -25.65
C TYR A 374 13.80 22.21 -25.68
N ILE A 375 13.54 21.25 -26.58
CA ILE A 375 14.35 20.03 -26.71
C ILE A 375 15.81 20.39 -26.99
N ASN A 376 16.07 21.32 -27.93
CA ASN A 376 17.43 21.72 -28.30
C ASN A 376 18.16 22.49 -27.18
N GLU A 377 17.44 23.28 -26.37
CA GLU A 377 18.02 24.12 -25.30
C GLU A 377 18.17 23.37 -23.96
N ARG A 378 17.29 22.41 -23.65
CA ARG A 378 17.19 21.75 -22.32
C ARG A 378 17.48 20.26 -22.32
N LEU A 379 17.40 19.55 -23.45
CA LEU A 379 17.62 18.11 -23.51
C LEU A 379 18.87 17.77 -24.33
N LYS A 380 19.66 16.81 -23.82
CA LYS A 380 20.78 16.21 -24.55
C LYS A 380 20.46 14.76 -24.90
N PRO A 381 20.72 14.31 -26.14
CA PRO A 381 20.68 12.88 -26.46
C PRO A 381 21.65 12.11 -25.57
N SER A 382 21.16 11.07 -24.92
CA SER A 382 21.95 10.24 -24.00
C SER A 382 21.45 8.81 -24.04
N PRO A 383 22.11 7.91 -24.79
CA PRO A 383 21.67 6.52 -24.92
C PRO A 383 21.65 5.86 -23.54
N SER A 384 20.58 5.14 -23.23
CA SER A 384 20.25 4.54 -21.91
C SER A 384 19.72 5.47 -20.81
N ALA A 385 19.80 6.80 -20.93
CA ALA A 385 19.12 7.69 -19.99
C ALA A 385 17.60 7.70 -20.23
N CYS A 386 16.81 7.82 -19.16
CA CYS A 386 15.36 8.04 -19.25
C CYS A 386 14.92 9.08 -18.22
N VAL A 387 14.09 10.03 -18.64
CA VAL A 387 13.52 11.10 -17.81
C VAL A 387 12.03 10.84 -17.62
N ALA A 388 11.48 11.05 -16.43
CA ALA A 388 10.04 10.87 -16.21
C ALA A 388 9.23 11.99 -16.89
N ALA A 389 8.02 11.65 -17.34
CA ALA A 389 7.14 12.59 -18.03
C ALA A 389 6.53 13.68 -17.12
N SER A 390 6.64 13.52 -15.79
CA SER A 390 6.41 14.56 -14.80
C SER A 390 7.52 15.61 -14.87
N ASP A 391 8.76 15.16 -14.66
CA ASP A 391 9.93 16.02 -14.48
C ASP A 391 10.20 16.84 -15.75
N MET A 392 9.99 16.22 -16.92
CA MET A 392 10.08 16.89 -18.23
C MET A 392 8.95 17.91 -18.46
N LEU A 393 7.74 17.68 -17.91
CA LEU A 393 6.66 18.67 -17.98
C LEU A 393 6.97 19.88 -17.09
N ASP A 394 7.54 19.65 -15.91
CA ASP A 394 7.84 20.73 -14.97
C ASP A 394 9.06 21.56 -15.40
N ASP A 395 10.12 20.94 -15.94
CA ASP A 395 11.22 21.65 -16.60
C ASP A 395 10.74 22.42 -17.86
N TYR A 396 9.81 21.85 -18.64
CA TYR A 396 9.21 22.55 -19.77
C TYR A 396 8.38 23.78 -19.33
N ARG A 397 7.59 23.66 -18.26
CA ARG A 397 6.85 24.79 -17.67
C ARG A 397 7.79 25.88 -17.17
N GLU A 398 8.89 25.52 -16.52
CA GLU A 398 9.88 26.47 -16.05
C GLU A 398 10.55 27.19 -17.23
N TRP A 399 10.96 26.45 -18.26
CA TRP A 399 11.51 27.02 -19.49
C TRP A 399 10.53 27.96 -20.20
N CYS A 400 9.27 27.55 -20.39
CA CYS A 400 8.20 28.39 -20.93
C CYS A 400 8.02 29.69 -20.13
N THR A 401 8.07 29.62 -18.80
CA THR A 401 7.99 30.78 -17.90
C THR A 401 9.14 31.75 -18.14
N ARG A 402 10.39 31.26 -18.24
CA ARG A 402 11.56 32.11 -18.55
C ARG A 402 11.47 32.75 -19.95
N GLN A 403 10.92 32.04 -20.94
CA GLN A 403 10.73 32.54 -22.31
C GLN A 403 9.46 33.42 -22.46
N ARG A 404 8.63 33.56 -21.42
CA ARG A 404 7.30 34.24 -21.44
C ARG A 404 6.32 33.63 -22.44
N ILE A 405 6.30 32.31 -22.54
CA ILE A 405 5.43 31.51 -23.43
C ILE A 405 4.43 30.72 -22.58
N GLU A 406 3.19 30.57 -23.05
CA GLU A 406 2.18 29.74 -22.38
C GLU A 406 2.52 28.24 -22.53
N PRO A 407 2.61 27.45 -21.44
CA PRO A 407 3.00 26.05 -21.53
C PRO A 407 1.89 25.16 -22.10
N LEU A 408 2.25 24.28 -23.03
CA LEU A 408 1.37 23.23 -23.54
C LEU A 408 0.90 22.27 -22.44
N SER A 409 -0.28 21.68 -22.64
CA SER A 409 -0.76 20.59 -21.79
C SER A 409 0.12 19.33 -21.93
N GLN A 410 0.22 18.54 -20.87
CA GLN A 410 1.04 17.33 -20.81
C GLN A 410 0.80 16.38 -22.00
N ARG A 411 -0.46 16.25 -22.44
CA ARG A 411 -0.84 15.44 -23.59
C ARG A 411 -0.22 15.99 -24.89
N LYS A 412 -0.36 17.29 -25.16
CA LYS A 412 0.22 17.93 -26.35
C LYS A 412 1.75 17.85 -26.36
N LEU A 413 2.39 18.11 -25.21
CA LEU A 413 3.84 17.97 -25.07
C LEU A 413 4.30 16.54 -25.38
N GLY A 414 3.57 15.53 -24.89
CA GLY A 414 3.86 14.13 -25.19
C GLY A 414 3.61 13.71 -26.63
N GLU A 415 2.61 14.31 -27.30
CA GLU A 415 2.37 14.14 -28.73
C GLU A 415 3.53 14.73 -29.56
N GLU A 416 3.98 15.96 -29.26
CA GLU A 416 5.15 16.62 -29.89
C GLU A 416 6.48 15.88 -29.66
N LEU A 417 6.73 15.39 -28.43
CA LEU A 417 7.92 14.57 -28.12
C LEU A 417 7.91 13.25 -28.90
N SER A 418 6.73 12.65 -29.09
CA SER A 418 6.57 11.41 -29.87
C SER A 418 6.81 11.66 -31.37
N LEU A 419 6.33 12.77 -31.91
CA LEU A 419 6.59 13.20 -33.30
C LEU A 419 8.10 13.41 -33.56
N ARG A 420 8.87 13.78 -32.53
CA ARG A 420 10.33 13.99 -32.59
C ARG A 420 11.17 12.74 -32.27
N ASN A 421 10.56 11.55 -32.32
CA ASN A 421 11.19 10.24 -32.13
C ASN A 421 11.74 9.94 -30.70
N HIS A 422 11.33 10.68 -29.67
CA HIS A 422 11.70 10.32 -28.29
C HIS A 422 10.96 9.06 -27.84
N LYS A 423 11.70 8.02 -27.45
CA LYS A 423 11.11 6.71 -27.14
C LYS A 423 10.35 6.76 -25.82
N ARG A 424 9.04 6.51 -25.86
CA ARG A 424 8.19 6.43 -24.67
C ARG A 424 8.21 5.02 -24.06
N LYS A 425 8.66 4.89 -22.82
CA LYS A 425 8.61 3.66 -22.00
C LYS A 425 7.59 3.83 -20.88
N LYS A 426 6.78 2.81 -20.58
CA LYS A 426 5.93 2.77 -19.37
C LYS A 426 6.54 1.80 -18.36
N SER A 427 6.66 2.21 -17.11
CA SER A 427 7.20 1.37 -16.02
C SER A 427 6.56 1.76 -14.69
N ALA A 428 6.12 0.79 -13.89
CA ALA A 428 5.45 1.01 -12.60
C ALA A 428 4.30 2.06 -12.63
N GLY A 429 3.54 2.11 -13.72
CA GLY A 429 2.47 3.10 -13.93
C GLY A 429 2.92 4.42 -14.56
N TYR A 430 4.17 4.84 -14.33
CA TYR A 430 4.76 6.08 -14.85
C TYR A 430 5.18 5.99 -16.31
N ILE A 431 5.24 7.15 -16.98
CA ILE A 431 5.72 7.32 -18.35
C ILE A 431 7.12 7.94 -18.30
N PHE A 432 8.04 7.40 -19.08
CA PHE A 432 9.41 7.89 -19.23
C PHE A 432 9.72 8.14 -20.71
N TYR A 433 10.49 9.18 -20.99
CA TYR A 433 11.12 9.43 -22.29
C TYR A 433 12.58 9.00 -22.21
N CYS A 434 12.97 8.05 -23.05
CA CYS A 434 14.30 7.46 -23.05
C CYS A 434 15.16 7.98 -24.22
N ASP A 435 16.47 7.72 -24.11
CA ASP A 435 17.55 8.25 -24.94
C ASP A 435 17.77 9.76 -24.81
N VAL A 436 17.32 10.34 -23.69
CA VAL A 436 17.43 11.77 -23.34
C VAL A 436 17.81 11.95 -21.88
N GLN A 437 18.55 13.03 -21.60
CA GLN A 437 18.81 13.56 -20.27
C GLN A 437 18.64 15.08 -20.30
N PHE A 438 18.40 15.70 -19.14
CA PHE A 438 18.52 17.16 -19.04
C PHE A 438 19.97 17.58 -19.30
N VAL A 439 20.13 18.70 -20.02
CA VAL A 439 21.37 19.47 -19.97
C VAL A 439 21.48 19.97 -18.53
N SER A 440 22.46 19.47 -17.78
CA SER A 440 22.78 20.00 -16.46
C SER A 440 22.92 21.51 -16.58
N SER A 441 21.96 22.27 -16.03
CA SER A 441 22.04 23.73 -16.03
C SER A 441 23.44 24.08 -15.50
N PRO A 442 24.26 24.86 -16.23
CA PRO A 442 25.53 25.30 -15.68
C PRO A 442 25.20 25.96 -14.35
N SER A 443 25.71 25.37 -13.26
CA SER A 443 25.46 25.87 -11.91
C SER A 443 25.80 27.35 -11.94
N LEU A 444 24.80 28.21 -11.72
CA LEU A 444 24.99 29.65 -11.60
C LEU A 444 26.21 29.84 -10.70
N PRO A 445 27.27 30.54 -11.15
CA PRO A 445 28.52 30.59 -10.42
C PRO A 445 28.22 31.03 -8.99
N GLU A 446 28.57 30.18 -8.03
CA GLU A 446 28.19 30.23 -6.61
C GLU A 446 29.01 31.33 -5.89
N SER A 447 28.99 32.53 -6.48
CA SER A 447 29.92 33.62 -6.20
C SER A 447 29.36 34.99 -6.62
N ILE A 448 28.06 35.25 -6.41
CA ILE A 448 27.63 36.61 -6.07
C ILE A 448 27.64 36.69 -4.54
N ASN A 449 28.78 37.14 -4.05
CA ASN A 449 29.17 37.20 -2.66
C ASN A 449 28.18 38.09 -1.88
N ALA A 450 27.47 37.53 -0.90
CA ALA A 450 26.49 38.26 -0.08
C ALA A 450 27.10 39.45 0.70
N ASN A 451 28.43 39.51 0.79
CA ASN A 451 29.18 40.61 1.38
C ASN A 451 29.07 41.95 0.62
N HIS A 452 28.65 41.98 -0.65
CA HIS A 452 28.64 43.24 -1.42
C HIS A 452 27.44 44.17 -1.12
N ILE A 453 26.37 43.65 -0.48
CA ILE A 453 25.22 44.48 -0.07
C ILE A 453 25.48 45.18 1.28
N ALA A 454 26.38 44.66 2.11
CA ALA A 454 26.72 45.24 3.41
C ALA A 454 27.60 46.51 3.33
N GLN A 455 28.22 46.80 2.18
CA GLN A 455 29.15 47.94 2.01
C GLN A 455 28.53 49.20 1.36
N GLN A 456 27.23 49.19 1.02
CA GLN A 456 26.53 50.37 0.47
C GLN A 456 25.51 50.99 1.44
N ALA A 457 25.46 50.54 2.70
CA ALA A 457 24.56 51.05 3.73
C ALA A 457 25.25 51.97 4.78
N THR A 458 26.50 52.38 4.52
CA THR A 458 27.29 53.25 5.41
C THR A 458 28.13 54.27 4.64
N VAL A 459 27.43 55.21 3.98
CA VAL A 459 27.89 56.57 3.65
C VAL A 459 26.74 57.52 3.96
#